data_AF-A0AAE9ABP1-F1
#
_entry.id   AF-A0AAE9ABP1-F1
#
_cell.length_a   1.000
_cell.length_b   1.000
_cell.length_c   1.000
_cell.angle_alpha   90.00
_cell.angle_beta   90.00
_cell.angle_gamma   90.00
#
_symmetry.space_group_name_H-M   'P 1'
#
loop_
_entity.id
_entity.type
_entity.pdbx_description
1 polymer ?
#
loop_
_entity_poly.entity_id
_entity_poly.type
_entity_poly.pdbx_seq_one_letter_code
_entity_poly.pdbx_strand_id
1 'polypeptide(L)'
;MPEFQERLSYLDKRYDHLRKMTHSLRKKVNELEDIMRMDNDEENMETIKKLLEEIKKEKQLMRDEAHIIKGELSKTMYNEDLRRRLAGEWKKIDADRKSSAAESEASSSMIGDDDTPSTSSDGHKPYRETSM
;
A
#
# COMPACT_ATOMS: atom_id res chain seq x y z
N MET A 1 -1.99 24.50 14.54
CA MET A 1 -2.99 23.54 15.06
C MET A 1 -2.25 22.34 15.63
N PRO A 2 -2.05 22.29 16.96
CA PRO A 2 -1.28 21.23 17.61
C PRO A 2 -1.83 19.82 17.34
N GLU A 3 -3.15 19.65 17.42
CA GLU A 3 -3.80 18.33 17.25
C GLU A 3 -3.58 17.69 15.88
N PHE A 4 -3.65 18.45 14.78
CA PHE A 4 -3.41 17.92 13.44
C PHE A 4 -1.96 17.44 13.27
N GLN A 5 -1.00 18.23 13.77
CA GLN A 5 0.42 17.89 13.71
C GLN A 5 0.76 16.70 14.60
N GLU A 6 0.14 16.58 15.78
CA GLU A 6 0.27 15.41 16.65
C GLU A 6 -0.26 14.14 15.98
N ARG A 7 -1.39 14.22 15.25
CA ARG A 7 -1.93 13.09 14.48
C ARG A 7 -1.02 12.68 13.33
N LEU A 8 -0.42 13.63 12.62
CA LEU A 8 0.58 13.32 11.59
C LEU A 8 1.83 12.66 12.18
N SER A 9 2.35 13.17 13.31
CA SER A 9 3.49 12.55 14.00
C SER A 9 3.17 11.14 14.51
N TYR A 10 1.94 10.90 14.97
CA TYR A 10 1.48 9.56 15.30
C TYR A 10 1.49 8.65 14.07
N LEU A 11 0.94 9.11 12.94
CA LEU A 11 0.94 8.36 11.68
C LEU A 11 2.36 8.02 11.22
N ASP A 12 3.31 8.95 11.30
CA ASP A 12 4.72 8.70 10.96
C ASP A 12 5.31 7.54 11.77
N LYS A 13 5.07 7.53 13.10
CA LYS A 13 5.51 6.43 13.96
C LYS A 13 4.89 5.08 13.58
N ARG A 14 3.61 5.08 13.15
CA ARG A 14 2.93 3.87 12.69
C ARG A 14 3.49 3.39 11.35
N TYR A 15 3.80 4.30 10.43
CA TYR A 15 4.48 3.97 9.17
C TYR A 15 5.86 3.36 9.43
N ASP A 16 6.64 3.93 10.34
CA ASP A 16 7.94 3.37 10.73
C ASP A 16 7.80 1.97 11.33
N HIS A 17 6.78 1.75 12.17
CA HIS A 17 6.48 0.44 12.72
C HIS A 17 6.12 -0.57 11.62
N LEU A 18 5.24 -0.21 10.69
CA LEU A 18 4.88 -1.05 9.54
C LEU A 18 6.10 -1.36 8.65
N ARG A 19 7.00 -0.39 8.46
CA ARG A 19 8.26 -0.58 7.73
C ARG A 19 9.17 -1.59 8.42
N LYS A 20 9.31 -1.53 9.74
CA LYS A 20 10.08 -2.51 10.53
C LYS A 20 9.49 -3.92 10.41
N MET A 21 8.17 -4.06 10.52
CA MET A 21 7.50 -5.35 10.32
C MET A 21 7.70 -5.88 8.90
N THR A 22 7.65 -5.01 7.88
CA THR A 22 7.92 -5.41 6.48
C THR A 22 9.34 -5.98 6.33
N HIS A 23 10.31 -5.38 7.00
CA HIS A 23 11.69 -5.86 6.98
C HIS A 23 11.85 -7.20 7.71
N SER A 24 11.24 -7.33 8.89
CA SER A 24 11.23 -8.58 9.67
C SER A 24 10.53 -9.73 8.93
N LEU A 25 9.37 -9.49 8.33
CA LEU A 25 8.66 -10.47 7.52
C LEU A 25 9.51 -10.95 6.34
N ARG A 26 10.19 -10.03 5.64
CA ARG A 26 11.10 -10.39 4.53
C ARG A 26 12.22 -11.31 5.01
N LYS A 27 12.81 -11.02 6.18
CA LYS A 27 13.86 -11.86 6.76
C LYS A 27 13.34 -13.28 7.03
N LYS A 28 12.16 -13.43 7.63
CA LYS A 28 11.56 -14.74 7.91
C LYS A 28 11.19 -15.52 6.64
N VAL A 29 10.72 -14.83 5.60
CA VAL A 29 10.45 -15.45 4.29
C VAL A 29 11.76 -15.97 3.68
N ASN A 30 12.82 -15.17 3.69
CA ASN A 30 14.12 -15.62 3.19
C ASN A 30 14.65 -16.82 3.99
N GLU A 31 14.55 -16.78 5.32
CA GLU A 31 14.96 -17.89 6.19
C GLU A 31 14.15 -19.16 5.90
N LEU A 32 12.84 -19.03 5.66
CA LEU A 32 11.99 -20.14 5.25
C LEU A 32 12.45 -20.71 3.89
N GLU A 33 12.72 -19.85 2.91
CA GLU A 33 13.23 -20.27 1.61
C GLU A 33 14.57 -20.99 1.71
N ASP A 34 15.46 -20.55 2.61
CA ASP A 34 16.76 -21.18 2.84
C ASP A 34 16.59 -22.58 3.44
N ILE A 35 15.75 -22.75 4.46
CA ILE A 35 15.50 -24.06 5.09
C ILE A 35 14.78 -25.01 4.14
N MET A 36 13.86 -24.51 3.31
CA MET A 36 13.19 -25.33 2.29
C MET A 36 14.12 -25.88 1.21
N ARG A 37 15.35 -25.36 1.09
CA ARG A 37 16.40 -25.89 0.19
C ARG A 37 17.29 -26.94 0.86
N MET A 38 17.17 -27.12 2.17
CA MET A 38 17.93 -28.11 2.93
C MET A 38 17.26 -29.49 2.84
N ASP A 39 17.87 -30.50 3.49
CA ASP A 39 17.32 -31.85 3.53
C ASP A 39 15.99 -31.89 4.31
N ASN A 40 15.09 -32.77 3.86
CA ASN A 40 13.77 -32.94 4.49
C ASN A 40 13.86 -33.79 5.76
N ASP A 41 14.61 -33.32 6.76
CA ASP A 41 14.68 -33.92 8.09
C ASP A 41 13.63 -33.35 9.05
N GLU A 42 13.46 -34.02 10.19
CA GLU A 42 12.44 -33.68 11.18
C GLU A 42 12.65 -32.28 11.79
N GLU A 43 13.91 -31.88 12.00
CA GLU A 43 14.28 -30.59 12.58
C GLU A 43 13.96 -29.42 11.63
N ASN A 44 14.29 -29.57 10.35
CA ASN A 44 13.95 -28.59 9.31
C ASN A 44 12.43 -28.49 9.14
N MET A 45 11.72 -29.63 9.17
CA MET A 45 10.26 -29.64 9.08
C MET A 45 9.58 -28.97 10.28
N GLU A 46 10.10 -29.12 11.49
CA GLU A 46 9.61 -28.41 12.68
C GLU A 46 9.89 -26.90 12.58
N THR A 47 11.09 -26.54 12.12
CA THR A 47 11.48 -25.13 11.94
C THR A 47 10.62 -24.43 10.88
N ILE A 48 10.35 -25.09 9.76
CA ILE A 48 9.45 -24.60 8.71
C ILE A 48 8.05 -24.33 9.27
N LYS A 49 7.48 -25.26 10.06
CA LYS A 49 6.15 -25.07 10.67
C LYS A 49 6.12 -23.86 11.59
N LYS A 50 7.16 -23.69 12.41
CA LYS A 50 7.29 -22.55 13.32
C LYS A 50 7.38 -21.23 12.54
N LEU A 51 8.25 -21.16 11.53
CA LEU A 51 8.41 -19.97 10.69
C LEU A 51 7.11 -19.62 9.97
N LEU A 52 6.38 -20.60 9.43
CA LEU A 52 5.08 -20.36 8.79
C LEU A 52 4.06 -19.73 9.74
N GLU A 53 3.98 -20.20 10.99
CA GLU A 53 3.09 -19.60 11.99
C GLU A 53 3.51 -18.19 12.39
N GLU A 54 4.81 -17.93 12.51
CA GLU A 54 5.33 -16.58 12.77
C GLU A 54 5.05 -15.63 11.61
N ILE A 55 5.24 -16.07 10.36
CA ILE A 55 4.93 -15.31 9.13
C ILE A 55 3.44 -14.98 9.06
N LYS A 56 2.56 -15.94 9.35
CA LYS A 56 1.10 -15.71 9.37
C LYS A 56 0.71 -14.65 10.41
N LYS A 57 1.25 -14.76 11.63
CA LYS A 57 1.01 -13.79 12.71
C LYS A 57 1.50 -12.40 12.33
N GLU A 58 2.73 -12.29 11.81
CA GLU A 58 3.30 -11.01 11.41
C GLU A 58 2.54 -10.37 10.24
N LYS A 59 2.11 -11.17 9.25
CA LYS A 59 1.23 -10.69 8.18
C LYS A 59 -0.09 -10.14 8.72
N GLN A 60 -0.66 -10.76 9.77
CA GLN A 60 -1.86 -10.22 10.42
C GLN A 60 -1.58 -8.86 11.07
N LEU A 61 -0.51 -8.76 11.86
CA LEU A 61 -0.13 -7.51 12.51
C LEU A 61 0.13 -6.38 11.49
N MET A 62 0.78 -6.69 10.38
CA MET A 62 0.98 -5.72 9.29
C MET A 62 -0.34 -5.25 8.66
N ARG A 63 -1.30 -6.16 8.47
CA ARG A 63 -2.64 -5.79 7.99
C ARG A 63 -3.34 -4.87 8.98
N ASP A 64 -3.32 -5.20 10.26
CA ASP A 64 -3.97 -4.41 11.30
C ASP A 64 -3.36 -3.01 11.38
N GLU A 65 -2.02 -2.91 11.31
CA GLU A 65 -1.31 -1.64 11.31
C GLU A 65 -1.67 -0.77 10.09
N ALA A 66 -1.73 -1.38 8.90
CA ALA A 66 -2.15 -0.68 7.69
C ALA A 66 -3.59 -0.17 7.78
N HIS A 67 -4.49 -0.93 8.42
CA HIS A 67 -5.88 -0.50 8.64
C HIS A 67 -5.94 0.69 9.60
N ILE A 68 -5.14 0.68 10.67
CA ILE A 68 -5.07 1.78 11.62
C ILE A 68 -4.54 3.05 10.95
N ILE A 69 -3.44 2.94 10.20
CA ILE A 69 -2.88 4.07 9.43
C ILE A 69 -3.93 4.65 8.48
N LYS A 70 -4.59 3.80 7.69
CA LYS A 70 -5.62 4.24 6.76
C LYS A 70 -6.77 4.95 7.47
N GLY A 71 -7.28 4.37 8.55
CA GLY A 71 -8.39 4.95 9.31
C GLY A 71 -8.05 6.30 9.93
N GLU A 72 -6.86 6.39 10.55
CA GLU A 72 -6.42 7.63 11.19
C GLU A 72 -6.10 8.72 10.17
N LEU A 73 -5.49 8.37 9.03
CA LEU A 73 -5.25 9.31 7.94
C LEU A 73 -6.56 9.84 7.36
N SER A 74 -7.53 8.97 7.05
CA SER A 74 -8.83 9.39 6.52
C SER A 74 -9.55 10.33 7.49
N LYS A 75 -9.54 10.02 8.79
CA LYS A 75 -10.16 10.86 9.82
C LYS A 75 -9.46 12.23 9.94
N THR A 76 -8.13 12.21 9.99
CA THR A 76 -7.29 13.42 10.13
C THR A 76 -7.47 14.35 8.93
N MET A 77 -7.45 13.80 7.71
CA MET A 77 -7.68 14.54 6.48
C MET A 77 -9.11 15.11 6.39
N TYR A 78 -10.13 14.32 6.72
CA TYR A 78 -11.52 14.78 6.71
C TYR A 78 -11.74 15.94 7.68
N ASN A 79 -11.21 15.83 8.91
CA ASN A 79 -11.36 16.88 9.92
C ASN A 79 -10.64 18.18 9.50
N GLU A 80 -9.45 18.07 8.92
CA GLU A 80 -8.72 19.24 8.42
C GLU A 80 -9.42 19.89 7.23
N ASP A 81 -9.91 19.09 6.27
CA ASP A 81 -10.73 19.58 5.16
C ASP A 81 -11.97 20.30 5.71
N LEU A 82 -12.67 19.72 6.69
CA LEU A 82 -13.86 20.33 7.31
C LEU A 82 -13.52 21.67 7.99
N ARG A 83 -12.45 21.71 8.77
CA ARG A 83 -11.95 22.92 9.43
C ARG A 83 -11.69 24.02 8.41
N ARG A 84 -11.01 23.70 7.30
CA ARG A 84 -10.72 24.67 6.24
C ARG A 84 -12.00 25.21 5.57
N ARG A 85 -13.06 24.40 5.41
CA ARG A 85 -14.36 24.93 4.91
C ARG A 85 -14.97 25.90 5.89
N LEU A 86 -15.03 25.52 7.17
CA LEU A 86 -15.60 26.35 8.22
C LEU A 86 -14.83 27.67 8.40
N ALA A 87 -13.51 27.65 8.20
CA ALA A 87 -12.67 28.84 8.20
C ALA A 87 -12.83 29.74 6.94
N GLY A 88 -13.65 29.34 5.96
CA GLY A 88 -13.85 30.09 4.72
C GLY A 88 -12.67 29.98 3.73
N GLU A 89 -11.69 29.12 3.99
CA GLU A 89 -10.51 28.89 3.15
C GLU A 89 -10.83 28.05 1.89
N TRP A 90 -12.09 27.64 1.73
CA TRP A 90 -12.52 26.73 0.66
C TRP A 90 -12.29 27.25 -0.76
N LYS A 91 -12.37 28.56 -0.95
CA LYS A 91 -12.07 29.19 -2.24
C LYS A 91 -10.61 29.01 -2.67
N LYS A 92 -9.67 28.92 -1.71
CA LYS A 92 -8.27 28.63 -1.99
C LYS A 92 -8.05 27.14 -2.27
N ILE A 93 -8.77 26.25 -1.57
CA ILE A 93 -8.68 24.79 -1.76
C ILE A 93 -9.12 24.38 -3.18
N ASP A 94 -10.22 24.92 -3.70
CA ASP A 94 -10.67 24.61 -5.06
C ASP A 94 -9.71 25.12 -6.13
N ALA A 95 -9.03 26.24 -5.88
CA ALA A 95 -7.98 26.76 -6.76
C ALA A 95 -6.73 25.88 -6.72
N ASP A 96 -6.27 25.49 -5.51
CA ASP A 96 -5.10 24.64 -5.31
C ASP A 96 -5.31 23.24 -5.92
N ARG A 97 -6.50 22.63 -5.73
CA ARG A 97 -6.84 21.33 -6.34
C ARG A 97 -6.85 21.38 -7.87
N LYS A 98 -7.39 22.45 -8.46
CA LYS A 98 -7.35 22.64 -9.91
C LYS A 98 -5.94 22.83 -10.43
N SER A 99 -5.08 23.54 -9.69
CA SER A 99 -3.68 23.73 -10.08
C SER A 99 -2.88 22.42 -10.00
N SER A 100 -3.04 21.64 -8.92
CA SER A 100 -2.34 20.37 -8.73
C SER A 100 -2.78 19.29 -9.73
N ALA A 101 -4.08 19.27 -10.10
CA ALA A 101 -4.57 18.38 -11.15
C ALA A 101 -3.99 18.73 -12.53
N ALA A 102 -3.94 20.03 -12.86
CA ALA A 102 -3.33 20.51 -14.11
C ALA A 102 -1.83 20.22 -14.18
N GLU A 103 -1.09 20.34 -13.07
CA GLU A 103 0.33 20.00 -12.99
C GLU A 103 0.59 18.49 -13.11
N SER A 104 -0.31 17.66 -12.55
CA SER A 104 -0.23 16.20 -12.67
C SER A 104 -0.52 15.73 -14.10
N GLU A 105 -1.49 16.35 -14.78
CA GLU A 105 -1.79 16.09 -16.20
C GLU A 105 -0.66 16.56 -17.12
N ALA A 106 -0.05 17.74 -16.85
CA ALA A 106 1.09 18.24 -17.60
C ALA A 106 2.36 17.38 -17.40
N SER A 107 2.57 16.85 -16.19
CA SER A 107 3.66 15.93 -15.91
C SER A 107 3.45 14.56 -16.54
N SER A 108 2.18 14.09 -16.62
CA SER A 108 1.84 12.84 -17.29
C SER A 108 1.90 12.94 -18.82
N SER A 109 1.73 14.12 -19.42
CA SER A 109 1.85 14.30 -20.88
C SER A 109 3.29 14.49 -21.37
N MET A 110 4.27 14.64 -20.46
CA MET A 110 5.70 14.74 -20.79
C MET A 110 6.46 13.40 -20.75
N ILE A 111 5.84 12.31 -20.30
CA ILE A 111 6.38 10.96 -20.50
C ILE A 111 6.04 10.56 -21.93
N GLY A 112 6.97 10.85 -22.83
CA GLY A 112 6.85 10.61 -24.26
C GLY A 112 6.68 9.14 -24.59
N ASP A 113 5.97 8.91 -25.69
CA ASP A 113 5.86 7.65 -26.42
C ASP A 113 7.26 7.07 -26.68
N ASP A 114 7.71 6.13 -25.84
CA ASP A 114 8.88 5.30 -26.12
C ASP A 114 8.40 4.09 -26.91
N ASP A 115 8.88 4.00 -28.15
CA ASP A 115 8.56 3.00 -29.16
C ASP A 115 8.67 1.57 -28.61
N THR A 116 7.54 0.97 -28.26
CA THR A 116 7.44 -0.49 -28.13
C THR A 116 6.91 -1.06 -29.44
N PRO A 117 7.62 -2.01 -30.09
CA PRO A 117 7.19 -2.53 -31.37
C PRO A 117 5.89 -3.34 -31.19
N SER A 118 4.87 -2.93 -31.94
CA SER A 118 3.57 -3.58 -32.00
C SER A 118 3.70 -4.99 -32.58
N THR A 119 3.63 -6.02 -31.73
CA THR A 119 3.46 -7.41 -32.20
C THR A 119 1.96 -7.67 -32.33
N SER A 120 1.48 -7.70 -33.58
CA SER A 120 0.17 -8.23 -33.92
C SER A 120 0.07 -9.71 -33.57
N SER A 121 -0.97 -10.10 -32.83
CA SER A 121 -1.45 -11.49 -32.66
C SER A 121 -2.79 -11.42 -31.91
N ASP A 122 -3.88 -11.10 -32.58
CA ASP A 122 -4.83 -12.08 -33.16
C ASP A 122 -5.81 -12.69 -32.13
N GLY A 123 -7.08 -12.36 -32.35
CA GLY A 123 -8.32 -13.01 -31.92
C GLY A 123 -8.42 -13.74 -30.58
N HIS A 124 -9.06 -13.11 -29.59
CA HIS A 124 -9.87 -13.86 -28.63
C HIS A 124 -11.20 -13.15 -28.32
N LYS A 125 -12.30 -13.75 -28.79
CA LYS A 125 -13.69 -13.31 -28.58
C LYS A 125 -14.11 -13.65 -27.13
N PRO A 126 -14.94 -12.82 -26.47
CA PRO A 126 -15.46 -13.15 -25.15
C PRO A 126 -16.53 -14.25 -25.25
N TYR A 127 -16.35 -15.32 -24.47
CA TYR A 127 -17.33 -16.39 -24.30
C TYR A 127 -18.62 -15.83 -23.67
N ARG A 128 -19.75 -16.06 -24.33
CA ARG A 128 -21.10 -15.73 -23.85
C ARG A 128 -21.65 -16.94 -23.07
N GLU A 129 -22.13 -16.66 -21.86
CA GLU A 129 -22.68 -17.64 -20.93
C GLU A 129 -23.93 -18.39 -21.43
N THR A 130 -24.12 -19.53 -20.77
CA THR A 130 -25.06 -20.65 -20.92
C THR A 130 -26.56 -20.34 -20.95
N SER A 131 -27.32 -21.15 -21.70
CA SER A 131 -28.58 -21.75 -21.25
C SER A 131 -28.87 -23.05 -22.03
N MET A 132 -29.04 -24.16 -21.30
CA MET A 132 -29.92 -25.27 -21.67
C MET A 132 -31.26 -25.06 -20.99
#